data_AF-A0A429SQ88-F1
#
_entry.id   AF-A0A429SQ88-F1
#
_cell.length_a   1.000
_cell.length_b   1.000
_cell.length_c   1.000
_cell.angle_alpha   90.00
_cell.angle_beta   90.00
_cell.angle_gamma   90.00
#
_symmetry.space_group_name_H-M   'P 1'
#
loop_
_entity.id
_entity.type
_entity.pdbx_description
1 polymer ?
#
loop_
_entity_poly.entity_id
_entity_poly.type
_entity_poly.pdbx_seq_one_letter_code
_entity_poly.pdbx_strand_id
1 'polypeptide(L)'
;MDVQSAVAGLVSEAEQQVEDAVWDLTPADRALARGAAAGLEEAVGVPPAADPPPDIERLAHLREALAALAIALARTHGRLAWFLAACIEALTPVLHWRTLPPGDGPDFDTVQPAREQLADAEDAVRRLAAVLARIGA
;
A
#
# COMPACT_ATOMS: atom_id res chain seq x y z
N MET A 1 4.81 10.61 -11.35
CA MET A 1 4.47 9.17 -11.45
C MET A 1 3.24 8.98 -10.60
N ASP A 2 2.16 8.43 -11.15
CA ASP A 2 0.98 8.11 -10.34
C ASP A 2 1.26 6.94 -9.40
N VAL A 3 0.49 6.83 -8.31
CA VAL A 3 0.67 5.80 -7.26
C VAL A 3 0.62 4.39 -7.87
N GLN A 4 -0.31 4.18 -8.80
CA GLN A 4 -0.54 2.87 -9.40
C GLN A 4 0.67 2.39 -10.21
N SER A 5 1.24 3.24 -11.08
CA SER A 5 2.41 2.91 -11.90
C SER A 5 3.66 2.69 -11.05
N ALA A 6 3.84 3.49 -9.99
CA ALA A 6 4.95 3.31 -9.06
C ALA A 6 4.86 1.95 -8.35
N VAL A 7 3.70 1.62 -7.78
CA VAL A 7 3.48 0.32 -7.12
C VAL A 7 3.57 -0.84 -8.10
N ALA A 8 3.04 -0.71 -9.32
CA ALA A 8 3.13 -1.74 -10.35
C ALA A 8 4.59 -2.05 -10.75
N GLY A 9 5.44 -1.02 -10.84
CA GLY A 9 6.87 -1.19 -11.08
C GLY A 9 7.56 -1.98 -9.96
N LEU A 10 7.29 -1.60 -8.71
CA LEU A 10 7.85 -2.30 -7.54
C LEU A 10 7.38 -3.75 -7.44
N VAL A 11 6.10 -3.99 -7.70
CA VAL A 11 5.52 -5.35 -7.77
C VAL A 11 6.25 -6.20 -8.80
N SER A 12 6.41 -5.67 -10.02
CA SER A 12 7.06 -6.40 -11.10
C SER A 12 8.52 -6.72 -10.76
N GLU A 13 9.24 -5.78 -10.13
CA GLU A 13 10.61 -5.99 -9.68
C GLU A 13 10.69 -7.06 -8.59
N ALA A 14 9.81 -7.02 -7.60
CA ALA A 14 9.77 -8.00 -6.51
C ALA A 14 9.51 -9.41 -7.04
N GLU A 15 8.56 -9.57 -7.94
CA GLU A 15 8.24 -10.85 -8.58
C GLU A 15 9.43 -11.39 -9.35
N GLN A 16 10.06 -10.57 -10.20
CA GLN A 16 11.23 -10.96 -10.96
C GLN A 16 12.38 -11.42 -10.05
N GLN A 17 12.65 -10.69 -8.96
CA GLN A 17 13.71 -11.07 -8.03
C GLN A 17 13.45 -12.39 -7.30
N VAL A 18 12.18 -12.72 -7.03
CA VAL A 18 11.78 -14.00 -6.44
C VAL A 18 11.88 -15.13 -7.47
N GLU A 19 11.40 -14.91 -8.70
CA GLU A 19 11.46 -15.87 -9.80
C GLU A 19 12.91 -16.22 -10.19
N ASP A 20 13.80 -15.22 -10.22
CA ASP A 20 15.21 -15.40 -10.53
C ASP A 20 16.02 -16.01 -9.36
N ALA A 21 15.37 -16.38 -8.25
CA ALA A 21 15.98 -16.87 -7.02
C ALA A 21 17.06 -15.93 -6.45
N VAL A 22 17.00 -14.65 -6.80
CA VAL A 22 17.93 -13.64 -6.30
C VAL A 22 17.54 -13.29 -4.87
N TRP A 23 16.24 -13.27 -4.55
CA TRP A 23 15.71 -12.94 -3.24
C TRP A 23 15.42 -14.21 -2.41
N ASP A 24 16.36 -14.55 -1.52
CA ASP A 24 16.18 -15.64 -0.56
C ASP A 24 15.29 -15.18 0.61
N LEU A 25 14.01 -15.57 0.56
CA LEU A 25 13.01 -15.25 1.58
C LEU A 25 13.05 -16.27 2.72
N THR A 26 13.47 -15.80 3.90
CA THR A 26 13.47 -16.62 5.11
C THR A 26 12.03 -16.97 5.55
N PRO A 27 11.83 -18.02 6.36
CA PRO A 27 10.51 -18.32 6.92
C PRO A 27 9.88 -17.15 7.71
N ALA A 28 10.72 -16.33 8.36
CA ALA A 28 10.28 -15.14 9.07
C ALA A 28 9.81 -14.04 8.11
N ASP A 29 10.53 -13.81 7.00
CA ASP A 29 10.13 -12.87 5.96
C ASP A 29 8.81 -13.27 5.31
N ARG A 30 8.65 -14.57 5.00
CA ARG A 30 7.38 -15.09 4.45
C ARG A 30 6.21 -14.89 5.42
N ALA A 31 6.44 -15.09 6.72
CA ALA A 31 5.42 -14.84 7.73
C ALA A 31 5.05 -13.35 7.84
N LEU A 32 6.04 -12.45 7.76
CA LEU A 32 5.81 -11.01 7.75
C LEU A 32 5.10 -10.56 6.47
N ALA A 33 5.47 -11.08 5.31
CA ALA A 33 4.80 -10.79 4.04
C ALA A 33 3.33 -11.21 4.06
N ARG A 34 3.02 -12.42 4.56
CA ARG A 34 1.61 -12.86 4.75
C ARG A 34 0.85 -11.98 5.73
N GLY A 35 1.48 -11.60 6.85
CA GLY A 35 0.86 -10.71 7.83
C GLY A 35 0.56 -9.32 7.27
N ALA A 36 1.49 -8.77 6.47
CA ALA A 36 1.28 -7.52 5.76
C ALA A 36 0.16 -7.64 4.72
N ALA A 37 0.14 -8.71 3.93
CA ALA A 37 -0.93 -8.99 2.96
C ALA A 37 -2.30 -9.02 3.63
N ALA A 38 -2.44 -9.75 4.74
CA ALA A 38 -3.69 -9.81 5.50
C ALA A 38 -4.12 -8.43 6.03
N GLY A 39 -3.19 -7.61 6.52
CA GLY A 39 -3.50 -6.24 6.96
C GLY A 39 -3.94 -5.32 5.82
N LEU A 40 -3.38 -5.48 4.62
CA LEU A 40 -3.82 -4.75 3.44
C LEU A 40 -5.21 -5.19 2.97
N GLU A 41 -5.47 -6.50 2.98
CA GLU A 41 -6.78 -7.07 2.65
C GLU A 41 -7.86 -6.66 3.65
N GLU A 42 -7.53 -6.61 4.95
CA GLU A 42 -8.44 -6.13 5.99
C GLU A 42 -8.80 -4.65 5.79
N ALA A 43 -7.82 -3.82 5.46
CA ALA A 43 -8.02 -2.38 5.31
C ALA A 43 -8.82 -2.02 4.04
N VAL A 44 -8.38 -2.47 2.86
CA VAL A 44 -8.96 -2.02 1.57
C VAL A 44 -9.95 -3.02 0.98
N GLY A 45 -9.88 -4.28 1.38
CA GLY A 45 -10.79 -5.33 0.93
C GLY A 45 -10.81 -5.55 -0.58
N VAL A 46 -11.83 -6.28 -1.01
CA VAL A 46 -12.14 -6.48 -2.42
C VAL A 46 -12.74 -5.20 -3.04
N PRO A 47 -12.63 -5.01 -4.36
CA PRO A 47 -13.26 -3.87 -5.03
C PRO A 47 -14.74 -3.74 -4.65
N PRO A 48 -15.20 -2.53 -4.27
CA PRO A 48 -16.59 -2.34 -3.87
C PRO A 48 -17.54 -2.65 -5.03
N ALA A 49 -18.77 -3.05 -4.69
CA ALA A 49 -19.87 -3.12 -5.64
C ALA A 49 -20.26 -1.71 -6.14
N ALA A 50 -21.37 -1.57 -6.85
CA ALA A 50 -21.78 -0.32 -7.51
C ALA A 50 -21.92 0.93 -6.60
N ASP A 51 -21.83 0.77 -5.26
CA ASP A 51 -21.89 1.86 -4.28
C ASP A 51 -20.63 1.83 -3.38
N PRO A 52 -19.59 2.63 -3.70
CA PRO A 52 -18.39 2.70 -2.88
C PRO A 52 -18.64 3.47 -1.58
N PRO A 53 -17.89 3.16 -0.50
CA PRO A 53 -18.01 3.88 0.76
C PRO A 53 -17.65 5.37 0.58
N PRO A 54 -18.06 6.24 1.53
CA PRO A 54 -17.69 7.66 1.53
C PRO A 54 -16.18 7.88 1.42
N ASP A 55 -15.76 8.94 0.72
CA ASP A 55 -14.34 9.22 0.47
C ASP A 55 -13.50 9.37 1.76
N ILE A 56 -14.13 9.75 2.89
CA ILE A 56 -13.48 9.79 4.21
C ILE A 56 -13.12 8.40 4.73
N GLU A 57 -13.98 7.40 4.55
CA GLU A 57 -13.73 6.01 4.95
C GLU A 57 -12.67 5.38 4.04
N ARG A 58 -12.78 5.61 2.72
CA ARG A 58 -11.77 5.19 1.74
C ARG A 58 -10.38 5.69 2.09
N LEU A 59 -10.27 6.98 2.44
CA LEU A 59 -9.01 7.57 2.86
C LEU A 59 -8.51 6.99 4.20
N ALA A 60 -9.41 6.68 5.14
CA ALA A 60 -9.04 6.03 6.40
C ALA A 60 -8.44 4.63 6.15
N HIS A 61 -9.10 3.82 5.32
CA HIS A 61 -8.62 2.49 4.93
C HIS A 61 -7.25 2.53 4.24
N LEU A 62 -7.01 3.50 3.35
CA LEU A 62 -5.69 3.67 2.73
C LEU A 62 -4.59 4.01 3.74
N ARG A 63 -4.93 4.75 4.80
CA ARG A 63 -3.99 5.06 5.89
C ARG A 63 -3.74 3.86 6.80
N GLU A 64 -4.75 3.05 7.04
CA GLU A 64 -4.62 1.78 7.76
C GLU A 64 -3.72 0.80 7.00
N ALA A 65 -3.87 0.71 5.67
CA ALA A 65 -2.97 -0.04 4.80
C ALA A 65 -1.51 0.42 4.92
N LEU A 66 -1.27 1.75 4.90
CA LEU A 66 0.06 2.32 5.15
C LEU A 66 0.61 1.95 6.54
N ALA A 67 -0.23 1.97 7.57
CA ALA A 67 0.17 1.58 8.92
C ALA A 67 0.58 0.10 8.99
N ALA A 68 -0.16 -0.79 8.33
CA ALA A 68 0.18 -2.21 8.24
C ALA A 68 1.55 -2.44 7.59
N LEU A 69 1.84 -1.72 6.49
CA LEU A 69 3.16 -1.75 5.84
C LEU A 69 4.26 -1.24 6.77
N ALA A 70 4.03 -0.12 7.45
CA ALA A 70 5.01 0.46 8.37
C ALA A 70 5.34 -0.48 9.54
N ILE A 71 4.32 -1.16 10.09
CA ILE A 71 4.50 -2.17 11.14
C ILE A 71 5.32 -3.36 10.62
N ALA A 72 5.06 -3.84 9.41
CA ALA A 72 5.82 -4.92 8.80
C ALA A 72 7.28 -4.51 8.55
N LEU A 73 7.51 -3.30 8.02
CA LEU A 73 8.83 -2.72 7.79
C LEU A 73 9.64 -2.64 9.09
N ALA A 74 9.03 -2.18 10.18
CA ALA A 74 9.71 -2.05 11.48
C ALA A 74 10.19 -3.40 12.05
N ARG A 75 9.69 -4.52 11.54
CA ARG A 75 9.96 -5.88 12.03
C ARG A 75 10.86 -6.71 11.12
N THR A 76 11.32 -6.16 10.00
CA THR A 76 12.14 -6.86 9.01
C THR A 76 13.40 -6.07 8.66
N HIS A 77 14.30 -6.69 7.92
CA HIS A 77 15.55 -6.13 7.44
C HIS A 77 15.82 -6.65 6.02
N GLY A 78 16.83 -6.09 5.35
CA GLY A 78 17.25 -6.55 4.03
C GLY A 78 16.20 -6.24 2.94
N ARG A 79 16.03 -7.15 1.98
CA ARG A 79 15.23 -6.88 0.77
C ARG A 79 13.75 -6.72 1.03
N LEU A 80 13.17 -7.47 1.98
CA LEU A 80 11.77 -7.25 2.36
C LEU A 80 11.59 -5.85 2.94
N ALA A 81 12.52 -5.39 3.77
CA ALA A 81 12.47 -4.02 4.30
C ALA A 81 12.59 -2.98 3.17
N TRP A 82 13.50 -3.16 2.21
CA TRP A 82 13.63 -2.24 1.07
C TRP A 82 12.37 -2.21 0.19
N PHE A 83 11.79 -3.37 -0.11
CA PHE A 83 10.54 -3.47 -0.87
C PHE A 83 9.39 -2.76 -0.16
N LEU A 84 9.19 -3.03 1.14
CA LEU A 84 8.14 -2.39 1.94
C LEU A 84 8.34 -0.88 2.06
N ALA A 85 9.58 -0.42 2.27
CA ALA A 85 9.90 0.99 2.32
C ALA A 85 9.59 1.72 1.00
N ALA A 86 9.96 1.12 -0.13
CA ALA A 86 9.65 1.68 -1.45
C ALA A 86 8.14 1.74 -1.72
N CYS A 87 7.38 0.73 -1.28
CA CYS A 87 5.92 0.74 -1.37
C CYS A 87 5.29 1.85 -0.53
N ILE A 88 5.79 2.07 0.70
CA ILE A 88 5.36 3.17 1.56
C ILE A 88 5.67 4.53 0.91
N GLU A 89 6.87 4.66 0.33
CA GLU A 89 7.26 5.88 -0.39
C GLU A 89 6.30 6.16 -1.56
N ALA A 90 6.01 5.15 -2.40
CA ALA A 90 5.06 5.28 -3.49
C ALA A 90 3.63 5.66 -3.03
N LEU A 91 3.21 5.20 -1.85
CA LEU A 91 1.91 5.48 -1.24
C LEU A 91 1.88 6.78 -0.41
N THR A 92 3.00 7.47 -0.23
CA THR A 92 3.10 8.69 0.60
C THR A 92 2.09 9.80 0.24
N PRO A 93 1.67 10.01 -1.03
CA PRO A 93 0.63 10.99 -1.36
C PRO A 93 -0.67 10.85 -0.55
N VAL A 94 -1.05 9.62 -0.15
CA VAL A 94 -2.22 9.34 0.70
C VAL A 94 -2.16 10.11 2.03
N LEU A 95 -0.97 10.30 2.59
CA LEU A 95 -0.79 11.01 3.86
C LEU A 95 -1.09 12.51 3.73
N HIS A 96 -0.97 13.06 2.53
CA HIS A 96 -1.28 14.45 2.22
C HIS A 96 -2.72 14.64 1.72
N TRP A 97 -3.53 13.59 1.66
CA TRP A 97 -4.92 13.74 1.22
C TRP A 97 -5.83 14.17 2.36
N ARG A 98 -6.87 14.92 2.01
CA ARG A 98 -7.96 15.26 2.93
C ARG A 98 -9.31 15.13 2.25
N THR A 99 -10.33 14.90 3.05
CA THR A 99 -11.73 14.80 2.61
C THR A 99 -12.58 15.94 3.13
N LEU A 100 -12.07 16.73 4.08
CA LEU A 100 -12.69 17.96 4.56
C LEU A 100 -12.31 19.15 3.66
N PRO A 101 -13.20 20.16 3.51
CA PRO A 101 -12.85 21.41 2.85
C PRO A 101 -11.67 22.12 3.54
N PRO A 102 -10.89 22.94 2.81
CA PRO A 102 -9.91 23.83 3.42
C PRO A 102 -10.52 24.70 4.52
N GLY A 103 -9.78 24.85 5.62
CA GLY A 103 -10.05 25.87 6.63
C GLY A 103 -9.35 27.19 6.29
N ASP A 104 -9.46 28.17 7.21
CA ASP A 104 -8.81 29.49 7.07
C ASP A 104 -7.32 29.49 7.50
N GLY A 105 -6.71 28.32 7.72
CA GLY A 105 -5.38 28.16 8.31
C GLY A 105 -4.44 27.24 7.52
N PRO A 106 -3.19 27.06 7.99
CA PRO A 106 -2.26 26.13 7.37
C PRO A 106 -2.75 24.68 7.53
N ASP A 107 -2.89 23.98 6.40
CA ASP A 107 -3.49 22.65 6.34
C ASP A 107 -2.44 21.53 6.14
N PHE A 108 -1.21 21.70 6.64
CA PHE A 108 -0.10 20.72 6.52
C PHE A 108 0.13 20.20 5.10
N ASP A 109 0.05 21.10 4.11
CA ASP A 109 0.15 20.80 2.68
C ASP A 109 -0.86 19.74 2.19
N THR A 110 -2.00 19.60 2.86
CA THR A 110 -3.03 18.64 2.47
C THR A 110 -3.85 19.11 1.27
N VAL A 111 -4.22 18.15 0.42
CA VAL A 111 -4.97 18.38 -0.82
C VAL A 111 -6.17 17.44 -0.89
N GLN A 112 -7.23 17.86 -1.58
CA GLN A 112 -8.36 16.97 -1.85
C GLN A 112 -8.01 16.11 -3.08
N PRO A 113 -7.93 14.77 -2.95
CA PRO A 113 -7.66 13.92 -4.10
C PRO A 113 -8.86 13.89 -5.04
N ALA A 114 -8.61 13.69 -6.33
CA ALA A 114 -9.65 13.25 -7.26
C ALA A 114 -10.12 11.84 -6.89
N ARG A 115 -11.37 11.48 -7.24
CA ARG A 115 -11.93 10.17 -6.91
C ARG A 115 -11.19 9.02 -7.57
N GLU A 116 -10.65 9.28 -8.75
CA GLU A 116 -9.80 8.39 -9.51
C GLU A 116 -8.51 8.10 -8.75
N GLN A 117 -7.89 9.11 -8.11
CA GLN A 117 -6.67 8.90 -7.32
C GLN A 117 -6.91 8.01 -6.08
N LEU A 118 -8.08 8.10 -5.46
CA LEU A 118 -8.47 7.17 -4.39
C LEU A 118 -8.61 5.74 -4.94
N ALA A 119 -9.27 5.57 -6.08
CA ALA A 119 -9.44 4.25 -6.70
C ALA A 119 -8.10 3.64 -7.13
N ASP A 120 -7.23 4.43 -7.74
CA ASP A 120 -5.88 4.02 -8.17
C ASP A 120 -5.04 3.56 -6.97
N ALA A 121 -5.11 4.27 -5.84
CA ALA A 121 -4.41 3.89 -4.62
C ALA A 121 -4.98 2.60 -3.99
N GLU A 122 -6.30 2.43 -3.99
CA GLU A 122 -6.94 1.20 -3.50
C GLU A 122 -6.54 0.00 -4.36
N ASP A 123 -6.53 0.15 -5.69
CA ASP A 123 -6.10 -0.90 -6.62
C ASP A 123 -4.61 -1.21 -6.49
N ALA A 124 -3.78 -0.21 -6.24
CA ALA A 124 -2.37 -0.39 -5.93
C ALA A 124 -2.19 -1.21 -4.64
N VAL A 125 -2.93 -0.89 -3.57
CA VAL A 125 -2.90 -1.65 -2.31
C VAL A 125 -3.36 -3.10 -2.51
N ARG A 126 -4.44 -3.34 -3.29
CA ARG A 126 -4.90 -4.71 -3.60
C ARG A 126 -3.86 -5.52 -4.35
N ARG A 127 -3.18 -4.91 -5.34
CA ARG A 127 -2.09 -5.56 -6.08
C ARG A 127 -0.91 -5.88 -5.16
N LEU A 128 -0.56 -4.97 -4.28
CA LEU A 128 0.49 -5.18 -3.29
C LEU A 128 0.15 -6.32 -2.32
N ALA A 129 -1.09 -6.38 -1.84
CA ALA A 129 -1.57 -7.47 -1.00
C ALA A 129 -1.42 -8.83 -1.69
N ALA A 130 -1.85 -8.93 -2.95
CA ALA A 130 -1.73 -10.16 -3.74
C ALA A 130 -0.27 -10.61 -3.90
N VAL A 131 0.64 -9.67 -4.13
CA VAL A 131 2.08 -9.98 -4.30
C VAL A 131 2.71 -10.39 -2.98
N LEU A 132 2.42 -9.68 -1.90
CA LEU A 132 2.88 -10.04 -0.56
C LEU A 132 2.38 -11.43 -0.13
N ALA A 133 1.13 -11.78 -0.48
CA ALA A 133 0.59 -13.12 -0.27
C ALA A 133 1.34 -14.18 -1.09
N ARG A 134 1.65 -13.90 -2.37
CA ARG A 134 2.41 -14.81 -3.25
C ARG A 134 3.85 -15.04 -2.76
N ILE A 135 4.61 -13.99 -2.48
CA ILE A 135 5.99 -14.13 -1.99
C ILE A 135 6.02 -14.74 -0.58
N GLY A 136 4.94 -14.54 0.18
CA GLY A 136 4.75 -15.14 1.48
C GLY A 136 4.32 -16.60 1.45
N ALA A 137 3.97 -17.20 0.30
CA ALA A 137 3.61 -18.62 0.18
C ALA A 137 4.84 -19.51 0.39
#